data_AF-A0A8S4RWD6-F1
#
_entry.id   AF-A0A8S4RWD6-F1
#
_cell.length_a   1.000
_cell.length_b   1.000
_cell.length_c   1.000
_cell.angle_alpha   90.00
_cell.angle_beta   90.00
_cell.angle_gamma   90.00
#
_symmetry.space_group_name_H-M   'P 1'
#
loop_
_entity.id
_entity.type
_entity.pdbx_description
1 polymer ?
#
loop_
_entity_poly.entity_id
_entity_poly.type
_entity_poly.pdbx_seq_one_letter_code
_entity_poly.pdbx_strand_id
1 'polypeptide(L)'
;MMADFNRLHKGHIGTAPKSAFKKKSHEPNKSDWTSYVFNQLSVWESLHRQWITKFLGPIHVVFYELLVRDTRNSLLGILNFLNHTVSEEDMNCAVAKREGIYKRKKKYKDFEPFSPEMYSAIYTVRQRVLKLVKEYNDKHKNITLVVVESTVIASENLLGVQIMGNGTKKNVD
;
A
#
# COMPACT_ATOMS: atom_id res chain seq x y z
N MET A 1 -6.62 5.13 -0.84
CA MET A 1 -7.32 6.43 -0.69
C MET A 1 -8.54 6.56 -1.61
N MET A 2 -8.40 6.65 -2.93
CA MET A 2 -9.56 6.85 -3.83
C MET A 2 -10.61 5.72 -3.77
N ALA A 3 -10.15 4.47 -3.76
CA ALA A 3 -11.02 3.29 -3.63
C ALA A 3 -11.88 3.30 -2.34
N ASP A 4 -11.30 3.74 -1.25
CA ASP A 4 -11.93 3.77 0.07
C ASP A 4 -12.93 4.93 0.15
N PHE A 5 -12.58 6.10 -0.38
CA PHE A 5 -13.50 7.22 -0.57
C PHE A 5 -14.72 6.87 -1.44
N ASN A 6 -14.49 6.14 -2.53
CA ASN A 6 -15.57 5.60 -3.38
C ASN A 6 -16.48 4.67 -2.59
N ARG A 7 -15.92 3.77 -1.76
CA ARG A 7 -16.69 2.89 -0.87
C ARG A 7 -17.55 3.69 0.10
N LEU A 8 -17.00 4.73 0.72
CA LEU A 8 -17.74 5.57 1.68
C LEU A 8 -18.92 6.31 1.03
N HIS A 9 -18.76 6.78 -0.21
CA HIS A 9 -19.78 7.60 -0.87
C HIS A 9 -20.79 6.82 -1.72
N LYS A 10 -20.43 5.62 -2.20
CA LYS A 10 -21.26 4.83 -3.13
C LYS A 10 -21.26 3.32 -2.86
N GLY A 11 -20.67 2.86 -1.76
CA GLY A 11 -20.63 1.44 -1.40
C GLY A 11 -19.58 0.63 -2.16
N HIS A 12 -19.54 -0.68 -1.88
CA HIS A 12 -18.44 -1.58 -2.29
C HIS A 12 -18.25 -1.73 -3.82
N ILE A 13 -19.31 -1.55 -4.61
CA ILE A 13 -19.29 -1.56 -6.10
C ILE A 13 -19.36 -0.16 -6.71
N GLY A 14 -19.54 0.88 -5.89
CA GLY A 14 -19.85 2.22 -6.37
C GLY A 14 -18.61 3.05 -6.70
N THR A 15 -18.74 3.96 -7.66
CA THR A 15 -17.76 5.03 -7.91
C THR A 15 -18.40 6.35 -7.52
N ALA A 16 -17.74 7.13 -6.64
CA ALA A 16 -18.24 8.44 -6.26
C ALA A 16 -18.40 9.35 -7.50
N PRO A 17 -19.45 10.17 -7.59
CA PRO A 17 -19.58 11.15 -8.65
C PRO A 17 -18.47 12.19 -8.51
N LYS A 18 -18.02 12.79 -9.62
CA LYS A 18 -16.97 13.83 -9.61
C LYS A 18 -17.30 14.99 -8.64
N SER A 19 -18.59 15.30 -8.45
CA SER A 19 -19.06 16.32 -7.51
C SER A 19 -18.71 16.01 -6.04
N ALA A 20 -18.63 14.74 -5.65
CA ALA A 20 -18.25 14.35 -4.28
C ALA A 20 -16.84 14.82 -3.91
N PHE A 21 -15.93 14.87 -4.88
CA PHE A 21 -14.55 15.33 -4.67
C PHE A 21 -14.42 16.86 -4.53
N LYS A 22 -15.47 17.61 -4.88
CA LYS A 22 -15.50 19.08 -4.79
C LYS A 22 -16.41 19.59 -3.67
N LYS A 23 -17.10 18.70 -2.96
CA LYS A 23 -18.00 19.07 -1.86
C LYS A 23 -17.19 19.77 -0.77
N LYS A 24 -17.64 20.95 -0.32
CA LYS A 24 -16.97 21.70 0.76
C LYS A 24 -17.00 20.90 2.05
N SER A 25 -15.89 20.90 2.78
CA SER A 25 -15.86 20.37 4.15
C SER A 25 -16.23 21.45 5.17
N HIS A 26 -16.30 21.05 6.43
CA HIS A 26 -16.45 21.98 7.56
C HIS A 26 -15.20 22.86 7.77
N GLU A 27 -14.05 22.50 7.19
CA GLU A 27 -12.84 23.29 7.26
C GLU A 27 -12.87 24.42 6.21
N PRO A 28 -12.48 25.66 6.58
CA PRO A 28 -12.39 26.76 5.63
C PRO A 28 -11.46 26.39 4.47
N ASN A 29 -11.91 26.69 3.24
CA ASN A 29 -11.16 26.51 2.00
C ASN A 29 -10.75 25.06 1.66
N LYS A 30 -11.37 24.04 2.27
CA LYS A 30 -11.11 22.64 1.94
C LYS A 30 -12.36 21.92 1.43
N SER A 31 -12.11 20.90 0.62
CA SER A 31 -13.13 19.94 0.23
C SER A 31 -13.14 18.75 1.19
N ASP A 32 -14.27 18.03 1.27
CA ASP A 32 -14.39 16.75 1.99
C ASP A 32 -13.30 15.78 1.53
N TRP A 33 -12.98 15.80 0.24
CA TRP A 33 -11.90 14.99 -0.33
C TRP A 33 -10.52 15.42 0.16
N THR A 34 -10.23 16.73 0.20
CA THR A 34 -8.97 17.27 0.73
C THR A 34 -8.78 16.83 2.18
N SER A 35 -9.76 17.09 3.05
CA SER A 35 -9.73 16.68 4.46
C SER A 35 -9.56 15.17 4.60
N TYR A 36 -10.27 14.39 3.78
CA TYR A 36 -10.15 12.93 3.75
C TYR A 36 -8.73 12.47 3.38
N VAL A 37 -8.11 13.02 2.32
CA VAL A 37 -6.75 12.65 1.89
C VAL A 37 -5.74 12.88 3.01
N PHE A 38 -5.74 14.05 3.63
CA PHE A 38 -4.81 14.35 4.71
C PHE A 38 -5.01 13.48 5.96
N ASN A 39 -6.27 13.19 6.31
CA ASN A 39 -6.57 12.25 7.40
C ASN A 39 -6.05 10.84 7.07
N GLN A 40 -6.33 10.34 5.87
CA GLN A 40 -5.87 9.02 5.43
C GLN A 40 -4.36 8.91 5.38
N LEU A 41 -3.64 9.98 5.03
CA LEU A 41 -2.18 10.02 5.08
C LEU A 41 -1.65 9.84 6.51
N SER A 42 -2.26 10.53 7.48
CA SER A 42 -1.90 10.38 8.90
C SER A 42 -2.15 8.96 9.41
N VAL A 43 -3.33 8.41 9.12
CA VAL A 43 -3.70 7.03 9.46
C VAL A 43 -2.73 6.02 8.83
N TRP A 44 -2.41 6.20 7.54
CA TRP A 44 -1.52 5.31 6.81
C TRP A 44 -0.09 5.35 7.37
N GLU A 45 0.45 6.54 7.65
CA GLU A 45 1.77 6.67 8.27
C GLU A 45 1.80 6.01 9.66
N SER A 46 0.79 6.28 10.48
CA SER A 46 0.68 5.73 11.82
C SER A 46 0.66 4.21 11.80
N LEU A 47 -0.12 3.60 10.90
CA LEU A 47 -0.18 2.15 10.72
C LEU A 47 1.21 1.55 10.44
N HIS A 48 1.95 2.11 9.46
CA HIS A 48 3.28 1.60 9.10
C HIS A 48 4.28 1.78 10.23
N ARG A 49 4.24 2.95 10.89
CA ARG A 49 5.07 3.21 12.07
C ARG A 49 4.78 2.21 13.19
N GLN A 50 3.51 1.91 13.46
CA GLN A 50 3.13 0.96 14.50
C GLN A 50 3.65 -0.44 14.19
N TRP A 51 3.49 -0.93 12.97
CA TRP A 51 4.07 -2.22 12.56
C TRP A 51 5.58 -2.26 12.78
N ILE A 52 6.31 -1.25 12.30
CA ILE A 52 7.78 -1.23 12.37
C ILE A 52 8.30 -1.07 13.80
N THR A 53 7.61 -0.30 14.65
CA THR A 53 8.14 0.10 15.97
C THR A 53 7.51 -0.64 17.15
N LYS A 54 6.36 -1.29 16.97
CA LYS A 54 5.61 -1.93 18.05
C LYS A 54 5.45 -3.44 17.87
N PHE A 55 5.46 -3.96 16.65
CA PHE A 55 5.43 -5.40 16.44
C PHE A 55 6.77 -6.01 16.84
N LEU A 56 6.74 -7.02 17.71
CA LEU A 56 7.95 -7.63 18.27
C LEU A 56 8.45 -8.84 17.47
N GLY A 57 7.66 -9.33 16.51
CA GLY A 57 8.02 -10.49 15.69
C GLY A 57 8.84 -10.10 14.44
N PRO A 58 9.31 -11.12 13.69
CA PRO A 58 9.93 -10.90 12.40
C PRO A 58 8.97 -10.21 11.43
N ILE A 59 9.49 -9.27 10.64
CA ILE A 59 8.73 -8.52 9.65
C ILE A 59 9.31 -8.76 8.26
N HIS A 60 8.43 -9.01 7.29
CA HIS A 60 8.76 -8.99 5.87
C HIS A 60 7.99 -7.88 5.16
N VAL A 61 8.72 -7.01 4.45
CA VAL A 61 8.15 -5.86 3.74
C VAL A 61 8.07 -6.16 2.25
N VAL A 62 6.87 -6.07 1.70
CA VAL A 62 6.60 -6.26 0.27
C VAL A 62 6.16 -4.93 -0.33
N PHE A 63 6.85 -4.49 -1.38
CA PHE A 63 6.43 -3.36 -2.19
C PHE A 63 5.52 -3.83 -3.30
N TYR A 64 4.35 -3.22 -3.43
CA TYR A 64 3.37 -3.53 -4.46
C TYR A 64 3.96 -3.38 -5.87
N GLU A 65 4.73 -2.32 -6.11
CA GLU A 65 5.36 -2.08 -7.40
C GLU A 65 6.34 -3.22 -7.77
N LEU A 66 7.07 -3.74 -6.78
CA LEU A 66 7.94 -4.91 -6.97
C LEU A 66 7.14 -6.20 -7.15
N LEU A 67 6.08 -6.40 -6.37
CA LEU A 67 5.18 -7.55 -6.48
C LEU A 67 4.53 -7.64 -7.86
N VAL A 68 4.13 -6.52 -8.45
CA VAL A 68 3.56 -6.48 -9.80
C VAL A 68 4.63 -6.71 -10.87
N ARG A 69 5.79 -6.06 -10.75
CA ARG A 69 6.87 -6.16 -11.73
C ARG A 69 7.56 -7.52 -11.74
N ASP A 70 7.74 -8.10 -10.56
CA ASP A 70 8.48 -9.33 -10.32
C ASP A 70 7.74 -10.21 -9.30
N THR A 71 6.58 -10.71 -9.74
CA THR A 71 5.68 -11.49 -8.90
C THR A 71 6.31 -12.76 -8.37
N ARG A 72 7.05 -13.51 -9.20
CA ARG A 72 7.63 -14.80 -8.81
C ARG A 72 8.61 -14.62 -7.65
N ASN A 73 9.57 -13.69 -7.79
CA ASN A 73 10.58 -13.48 -6.75
C ASN A 73 9.96 -12.88 -5.48
N SER A 74 8.95 -12.00 -5.63
CA SER A 74 8.21 -11.48 -4.49
C SER A 74 7.49 -12.60 -3.73
N LEU A 75 6.81 -13.52 -4.43
CA LEU A 75 6.15 -14.69 -3.82
C LEU A 75 7.16 -15.63 -3.14
N LEU A 76 8.31 -15.88 -3.77
CA LEU A 76 9.39 -16.66 -3.16
C LEU A 76 9.91 -16.02 -1.87
N GLY A 77 10.09 -14.69 -1.86
CA GLY A 77 10.48 -13.95 -0.65
C GLY A 77 9.48 -14.14 0.50
N ILE A 78 8.19 -14.11 0.19
CA ILE A 78 7.11 -14.33 1.16
C ILE A 78 7.13 -15.78 1.68
N LEU A 79 7.23 -16.76 0.78
CA LEU A 79 7.27 -18.18 1.13
C LEU A 79 8.47 -18.52 2.00
N ASN A 80 9.65 -17.98 1.66
CA ASN A 80 10.86 -18.13 2.46
C ASN A 80 10.69 -17.52 3.87
N PHE A 81 10.07 -16.35 3.97
CA PHE A 81 9.77 -15.73 5.26
C PHE A 81 8.81 -16.56 6.13
N LEU A 82 7.85 -17.22 5.48
CA LEU A 82 6.92 -18.14 6.14
C LEU A 82 7.51 -19.54 6.38
N ASN A 83 8.73 -19.81 5.92
CA ASN A 83 9.36 -21.12 5.91
C ASN A 83 8.48 -22.19 5.26
N HIS A 84 7.91 -21.87 4.10
CA HIS A 84 7.03 -22.75 3.35
C HIS A 84 7.58 -22.98 1.94
N THR A 85 7.46 -24.21 1.45
CA THR A 85 7.86 -24.60 0.11
C THR A 85 6.62 -24.98 -0.70
N VAL A 86 6.68 -24.75 -2.01
CA VAL A 86 5.62 -25.08 -2.97
C VAL A 86 6.23 -25.77 -4.18
N SER A 87 5.42 -26.51 -4.94
CA SER A 87 5.87 -27.08 -6.21
C SER A 87 6.08 -25.98 -7.26
N GLU A 88 6.92 -26.24 -8.27
CA GLU A 88 7.04 -25.34 -9.42
C GLU A 88 5.73 -25.21 -10.20
N GLU A 89 4.89 -26.25 -10.19
CA GLU A 89 3.57 -26.22 -10.81
C GLU A 89 2.64 -25.21 -10.11
N ASP A 90 2.59 -25.23 -8.77
CA ASP A 90 1.81 -24.27 -7.98
C ASP A 90 2.32 -22.84 -8.16
N MET A 91 3.64 -22.66 -8.16
CA MET A 91 4.26 -21.35 -8.40
C MET A 91 3.90 -20.82 -9.80
N ASN A 92 4.00 -21.67 -10.83
CA ASN A 92 3.63 -21.29 -12.19
C ASN A 92 2.14 -20.95 -12.31
N CYS A 93 1.27 -21.72 -11.64
CA CYS A 93 -0.17 -21.46 -11.57
C CYS A 93 -0.46 -20.08 -10.95
N ALA A 94 0.15 -19.78 -9.80
CA ALA A 94 -0.01 -18.50 -9.11
C ALA A 94 0.44 -17.31 -9.99
N VAL A 95 1.61 -17.41 -10.63
CA VAL A 95 2.15 -16.36 -11.50
C VAL A 95 1.26 -16.16 -12.75
N ALA A 96 0.75 -17.23 -13.34
CA ALA A 96 -0.17 -17.18 -14.48
C ALA A 96 -1.53 -16.53 -14.13
N LYS A 97 -1.95 -16.63 -12.87
CA LYS A 97 -3.23 -16.10 -12.36
C LYS A 97 -3.09 -14.82 -11.53
N ARG A 98 -1.92 -14.17 -11.52
CA ARG A 98 -1.59 -12.98 -10.69
C ARG A 98 -2.62 -11.84 -10.75
N GLU A 99 -3.28 -11.71 -11.88
CA GLU A 99 -4.25 -10.65 -12.14
C GLU A 99 -5.58 -10.83 -11.38
N GLY A 100 -5.96 -12.08 -11.09
CA GLY A 100 -7.22 -12.43 -10.40
C GLY A 100 -8.49 -11.96 -11.11
N ILE A 101 -9.64 -12.21 -10.45
CA ILE A 101 -10.98 -11.79 -10.91
C ILE A 101 -11.45 -10.47 -10.29
N TYR A 102 -10.85 -10.06 -9.17
CA TYR A 102 -11.26 -8.88 -8.41
C TYR A 102 -10.52 -7.62 -8.87
N LYS A 103 -10.88 -7.13 -10.06
CA LYS A 103 -10.35 -5.88 -10.62
C LYS A 103 -11.39 -4.78 -10.64
N ARG A 104 -11.02 -3.59 -10.15
CA ARG A 104 -11.83 -2.39 -10.33
C ARG A 104 -11.54 -1.77 -11.68
N LYS A 105 -12.55 -1.70 -12.55
CA LYS A 105 -12.45 -0.96 -13.81
C LYS A 105 -12.37 0.54 -13.52
N LYS A 106 -11.41 1.24 -14.13
CA LYS A 106 -11.31 2.70 -14.04
C LYS A 106 -12.49 3.34 -14.77
N LYS A 107 -13.45 3.90 -14.01
CA LYS A 107 -14.65 4.53 -14.58
C LYS A 107 -14.36 5.92 -15.18
N TYR A 108 -13.42 6.67 -14.60
CA TYR A 108 -13.01 7.98 -15.11
C TYR A 108 -11.59 7.89 -15.66
N LYS A 109 -11.43 7.96 -16.98
CA LYS A 109 -10.10 7.96 -17.62
C LYS A 109 -9.35 9.27 -17.37
N ASP A 110 -10.07 10.40 -17.50
CA ASP A 110 -9.49 11.76 -17.43
C ASP A 110 -10.01 12.52 -16.20
N PHE A 111 -9.83 11.95 -15.01
CA PHE A 111 -10.19 12.61 -13.77
C PHE A 111 -9.03 12.56 -12.80
N GLU A 112 -8.48 13.74 -12.51
CA GLU A 112 -7.42 13.93 -11.52
C GLU A 112 -8.03 14.56 -10.27
N PRO A 113 -8.26 13.78 -9.19
CA PRO A 113 -8.81 14.31 -7.96
C PRO A 113 -7.76 14.91 -7.02
N PHE A 114 -6.47 14.64 -7.21
CA PHE A 114 -5.44 15.15 -6.31
C PHE A 114 -4.91 16.51 -6.77
N SER A 115 -4.80 17.44 -5.82
CA SER A 115 -4.11 18.72 -6.07
C SER A 115 -2.59 18.55 -5.96
N PRO A 116 -1.79 19.50 -6.48
CA PRO A 116 -0.33 19.51 -6.28
C PRO A 116 0.09 19.45 -4.80
N GLU A 117 -0.67 20.11 -3.92
CA GLU A 117 -0.46 20.07 -2.47
C GLU A 117 -0.64 18.64 -1.91
N MET A 118 -1.70 17.95 -2.33
CA MET A 118 -1.92 16.56 -1.93
C MET A 118 -0.80 15.65 -2.42
N TYR A 119 -0.34 15.82 -3.66
CA TYR A 119 0.80 15.07 -4.19
C TYR A 119 2.08 15.29 -3.37
N SER A 120 2.38 16.54 -3.02
CA SER A 120 3.53 16.87 -2.17
C SER A 120 3.44 16.21 -0.78
N ALA A 121 2.25 16.24 -0.17
CA ALA A 121 2.02 15.60 1.11
C ALA A 121 2.15 14.07 1.04
N ILE A 122 1.58 13.44 0.01
CA ILE A 122 1.71 12.00 -0.25
C ILE A 122 3.19 11.62 -0.38
N TYR A 123 3.94 12.36 -1.20
CA TYR A 123 5.37 12.13 -1.39
C TYR A 123 6.12 12.21 -0.06
N THR A 124 5.88 13.26 0.72
CA THR A 124 6.59 13.47 1.99
C THR A 124 6.29 12.36 3.00
N VAL A 125 5.02 11.96 3.15
CA VAL A 125 4.61 10.85 4.02
C VAL A 125 5.24 9.53 3.56
N ARG A 126 5.22 9.25 2.25
CA ARG A 126 5.88 8.06 1.67
C ARG A 126 7.37 8.03 2.01
N GLN A 127 8.08 9.15 1.84
CA GLN A 127 9.51 9.22 2.16
C GLN A 127 9.80 8.95 3.64
N ARG A 128 8.95 9.47 4.56
CA ARG A 128 9.09 9.16 6.00
C ARG A 128 8.93 7.68 6.28
N VAL A 129 7.93 7.01 5.69
CA VAL A 129 7.74 5.57 5.88
C VAL A 129 8.86 4.75 5.24
N LEU A 130 9.31 5.11 4.04
CA LEU A 130 10.45 4.44 3.39
C LEU A 130 11.74 4.55 4.21
N LYS A 131 11.97 5.71 4.83
CA LYS A 131 13.09 5.88 5.76
C LYS A 131 12.98 4.93 6.96
N LEU A 132 11.79 4.80 7.56
CA LEU A 132 11.57 3.85 8.67
C LEU A 132 11.81 2.40 8.25
N VAL A 133 11.33 2.01 7.07
CA VAL A 133 11.56 0.67 6.52
C VAL A 133 13.05 0.41 6.29
N LYS A 134 13.76 1.39 5.72
CA LYS A 134 15.20 1.30 5.50
C LYS A 134 15.97 1.10 6.80
N GLU A 135 15.71 1.94 7.80
CA GLU A 135 16.33 1.85 9.11
C GLU A 135 16.05 0.51 9.82
N TYR A 136 14.83 -0.04 9.64
CA TYR A 136 14.50 -1.37 10.14
C TYR A 136 15.32 -2.45 9.46
N ASN A 137 15.37 -2.45 8.11
CA ASN A 137 16.10 -3.44 7.32
C ASN A 137 17.61 -3.41 7.63
N ASP A 138 18.21 -2.22 7.71
CA ASP A 138 19.63 -2.04 8.03
C ASP A 138 19.99 -2.65 9.38
N LYS A 139 19.10 -2.55 10.38
CA LYS A 139 19.30 -3.13 11.71
C LYS A 139 19.11 -4.65 11.75
N HIS A 140 18.21 -5.19 10.93
CA HIS A 140 17.77 -6.58 11.02
C HIS A 140 18.39 -7.48 9.94
N LYS A 141 19.25 -6.92 9.07
CA LYS A 141 20.03 -7.62 8.01
C LYS A 141 19.23 -8.59 7.14
N ASN A 142 17.91 -8.39 7.05
CA ASN A 142 17.00 -9.21 6.25
C ASN A 142 16.49 -8.38 5.06
N ILE A 143 17.06 -8.67 3.88
CA ILE A 143 16.57 -8.36 2.52
C ILE A 143 17.01 -7.02 1.88
N THR A 144 17.53 -7.20 0.65
CA THR A 144 17.82 -6.21 -0.39
C THR A 144 16.62 -5.30 -0.67
N LEU A 145 16.73 -4.03 -0.28
CA LEU A 145 15.83 -3.00 -0.76
C LEU A 145 16.13 -2.74 -2.24
N VAL A 146 15.31 -3.29 -3.13
CA VAL A 146 15.27 -2.77 -4.50
C VAL A 146 14.60 -1.40 -4.40
N VAL A 147 15.43 -0.37 -4.33
CA VAL A 147 15.00 1.03 -4.43
C VAL A 147 14.21 1.14 -5.73
N VAL A 148 12.89 1.32 -5.63
CA VAL A 148 12.06 1.63 -6.78
C VAL A 148 12.35 3.10 -7.10
N GLU A 149 13.26 3.33 -8.04
CA GLU A 149 13.51 4.66 -8.59
C GLU A 149 12.18 5.23 -9.08
N SER A 150 11.88 6.43 -8.58
CA SER A 150 10.60 7.10 -8.74
C SER A 150 10.48 7.65 -10.16
N THR A 151 10.15 6.80 -11.13
CA THR A 151 9.62 7.26 -12.42
C THR A 151 8.10 7.14 -12.39
N VAL A 152 7.47 8.30 -12.15
CA VAL A 152 6.05 8.63 -12.39
C VAL A 152 5.07 7.53 -11.94
N ILE A 153 4.76 7.53 -10.65
CA ILE A 153 3.66 6.69 -10.15
C ILE A 153 2.36 7.39 -10.52
N ALA A 154 1.70 6.85 -11.55
CA ALA A 154 0.31 7.12 -11.85
C ALA A 154 -0.52 7.07 -10.56
N SER A 155 -1.42 8.04 -10.41
CA SER A 155 -2.20 8.43 -9.23
C SER A 155 -2.99 7.34 -8.47
N GLU A 156 -2.83 6.07 -8.83
CA GLU A 156 -3.67 4.97 -8.37
C GLU A 156 -3.02 4.12 -7.25
N ASN A 157 -1.68 4.04 -7.16
CA ASN A 157 -0.99 3.15 -6.21
C ASN A 157 0.12 3.85 -5.40
N LEU A 158 -0.13 5.07 -4.93
CA LEU A 158 0.89 5.89 -4.26
C LEU A 158 1.41 5.33 -2.90
N LEU A 159 0.77 4.30 -2.36
CA LEU A 159 0.97 3.82 -0.98
C LEU A 159 1.13 2.28 -0.86
N GLY A 160 1.59 1.61 -1.91
CA GLY A 160 1.66 0.15 -1.98
C GLY A 160 2.78 -0.49 -1.15
N VAL A 161 2.79 -0.28 0.17
CA VAL A 161 3.65 -1.02 1.09
C VAL A 161 2.76 -1.96 1.89
N GLN A 162 3.06 -3.26 1.84
CA GLN A 162 2.40 -4.27 2.68
C GLN A 162 3.42 -4.90 3.61
N ILE A 163 3.12 -4.85 4.91
CA ILE A 163 3.96 -5.40 5.96
C ILE A 163 3.31 -6.68 6.45
N MET A 164 4.06 -7.79 6.46
CA MET A 164 3.63 -9.06 7.02
C MET A 164 4.45 -9.39 8.25
N GLY A 165 3.76 -9.71 9.35
CA GLY A 165 4.37 -10.27 10.57
C GLY A 165 4.12 -11.77 10.64
N ASN A 166 5.13 -12.54 11.02
CA ASN A 166 4.97 -13.96 11.33
C ASN A 166 4.76 -14.12 12.84
N GLY A 167 3.61 -14.68 13.24
CA GLY A 167 3.28 -14.94 14.63
C GLY A 167 3.71 -16.35 15.03
N THR A 168 4.88 -16.50 15.64
CA THR A 168 5.16 -17.72 16.41
C THR A 168 4.33 -17.67 17.69
N LYS A 169 3.35 -18.58 17.81
CA LYS A 169 2.69 -18.83 19.09
C LYS A 169 3.78 -19.19 20.10
N LYS A 170 4.01 -18.33 21.10
CA LYS A 170 4.72 -18.77 22.30
C LYS A 170 3.82 -19.80 22.97
N ASN A 171 4.31 -21.03 23.10
CA ASN A 171 3.72 -21.98 24.03
C ASN A 171 3.75 -21.32 25.41
N VAL A 172 2.58 -21.23 26.01
CA VAL A 172 2.42 -20.87 27.41
C VAL A 172 2.56 -22.19 28.15
N ASP A 173 3.72 -22.38 28.78
CA ASP A 173 3.92 -23.38 29.84
C ASP A 173 3.34 -22.84 31.16
#